data_AF-A0A0M6WX60-F1
#
_entry.id   AF-A0A0M6WX60-F1
#
_cell.length_a   1.000
_cell.length_b   1.000
_cell.length_c   1.000
_cell.angle_alpha   90.00
_cell.angle_beta   90.00
_cell.angle_gamma   90.00
#
_symmetry.space_group_name_H-M   'P 1'
#
loop_
_entity.id
_entity.type
_entity.pdbx_description
1 polymer ?
#
loop_
_entity_poly.entity_id
_entity_poly.type
_entity_poly.pdbx_seq_one_letter_code
_entity_poly.pdbx_strand_id
1 'polypeptide(L)'
;MPKYEELKAFRKQNLIPEYNDSSSEKTMLHREARALAISRLEESARTEEEFANVISWWDKLDDNRERRERYHEIGRSEVPLEWHASDYILPGNANYDMVLWQQILAGDFIDYIFDEPDYIHELVRSQDLCLILKNMKEHQKQLLYYVVVRSYSTLQYAELNGKTDRNVRGVRETAIKQIRKKYKTALETRLLHLPWTLTLDEKYFLENGVRTKDEKNSEKQ
;
A
#
# COMPACT_ATOMS: atom_id res chain seq x y z
N MET A 1 13.28 24.24 25.01
CA MET A 1 12.35 24.55 26.11
C MET A 1 11.27 23.50 26.18
N PRO A 2 10.86 23.08 27.38
CA PRO A 2 9.66 22.29 27.59
C PRO A 2 8.43 22.90 26.91
N LYS A 3 7.55 22.04 26.40
CA LYS A 3 6.36 22.44 25.65
C LYS A 3 5.46 23.29 26.55
N TYR A 4 5.08 24.49 26.10
CA TYR A 4 4.14 25.41 26.77
C TYR A 4 4.65 26.12 28.04
N GLU A 5 5.96 26.29 28.23
CA GLU A 5 6.47 27.08 29.36
C GLU A 5 5.98 28.53 29.36
N GLU A 6 5.78 29.13 28.20
CA GLU A 6 5.25 30.50 28.11
C GLU A 6 3.85 30.64 28.73
N LEU A 7 3.03 29.59 28.71
CA LEU A 7 1.70 29.62 29.33
C LEU A 7 1.77 29.69 30.86
N LYS A 8 2.87 29.23 31.47
CA LYS A 8 3.12 29.40 32.91
C LYS A 8 3.54 30.84 33.21
N ALA A 9 4.34 31.46 32.34
CA ALA A 9 4.74 32.85 32.47
C ALA A 9 3.54 33.80 32.29
N PHE A 10 2.70 33.57 31.28
CA PHE A 10 1.48 34.34 31.04
C PHE A 10 0.47 34.22 32.19
N ARG A 11 0.36 33.05 32.83
CA ARG A 11 -0.44 32.90 34.06
C ARG A 11 0.10 33.71 35.23
N LYS A 12 1.42 33.69 35.46
CA LYS A 12 2.05 34.50 36.52
C LYS A 12 1.86 36.01 36.31
N GLN A 13 1.72 36.45 35.07
CA GLN A 13 1.49 37.84 34.70
C GLN A 13 -0.01 38.20 34.60
N ASN A 14 -0.93 37.32 35.01
CA ASN A 14 -2.39 37.50 34.93
C ASN A 14 -2.93 37.78 33.51
N LEU A 15 -2.18 37.40 32.47
CA LEU A 15 -2.56 37.59 31.07
C LEU A 15 -3.57 36.55 30.59
N ILE A 16 -3.68 35.42 31.27
CA ILE A 16 -4.62 34.34 30.96
C ILE A 16 -5.49 34.10 32.19
N PRO A 17 -6.82 33.96 32.05
CA PRO A 17 -7.68 33.60 33.17
C PRO A 17 -7.22 32.30 33.83
N GLU A 18 -7.17 32.26 35.17
CA GLU A 18 -7.01 30.99 35.91
C GLU A 18 -8.28 30.17 35.76
N TYR A 19 -8.34 29.37 34.71
CA TYR A 19 -9.31 28.28 34.63
C TYR A 19 -8.83 27.14 35.53
N ASN A 20 -9.09 27.24 36.83
CA ASN A 20 -8.92 26.13 37.76
C ASN A 20 -10.21 25.31 37.81
N ASP A 21 -10.03 24.02 37.49
CA ASP A 21 -10.86 22.83 37.69
C ASP A 21 -12.37 22.97 37.93
N SER A 22 -13.10 22.22 37.10
CA SER A 22 -14.30 21.43 37.45
C SER A 22 -15.73 21.98 37.29
N SER A 23 -15.98 23.12 36.63
CA SER A 23 -17.40 23.53 36.39
C SER A 23 -17.77 24.31 35.12
N SER A 24 -16.85 24.60 34.20
CA SER A 24 -17.24 25.24 32.93
C SER A 24 -17.09 24.30 31.73
N GLU A 25 -18.07 24.32 30.84
CA GLU A 25 -18.17 23.45 29.67
C GLU A 25 -17.18 23.79 28.54
N LYS A 26 -16.22 24.71 28.72
CA LYS A 26 -15.28 25.10 27.65
C LYS A 26 -13.88 25.41 28.16
N THR A 27 -13.01 24.39 28.16
CA THR A 27 -11.57 24.57 28.36
C THR A 27 -10.97 25.25 27.12
N MET A 28 -10.37 26.43 27.29
CA MET A 28 -9.69 27.14 26.18
C MET A 28 -8.52 26.31 25.65
N LEU A 29 -8.40 26.19 24.33
CA LEU A 29 -7.24 25.54 23.72
C LEU A 29 -5.98 26.36 23.98
N HIS A 30 -4.81 25.70 24.14
CA HIS A 30 -3.54 26.39 24.38
C HIS A 30 -3.20 27.44 23.31
N ARG A 31 -3.65 27.25 22.06
CA ARG A 31 -3.49 28.23 20.97
C ARG A 31 -4.30 29.52 21.22
N GLU A 32 -5.52 29.37 21.73
CA GLU A 32 -6.44 30.48 22.00
C GLU A 32 -5.97 31.26 23.23
N ALA A 33 -5.49 30.55 24.26
CA ALA A 33 -4.91 31.17 25.43
C ALA A 33 -3.64 31.97 25.12
N ARG A 34 -2.79 31.48 24.18
CA ARG A 34 -1.62 32.23 23.69
C ARG A 34 -2.03 33.49 22.91
N ALA A 35 -2.96 33.37 21.97
CA ALA A 35 -3.42 34.52 21.18
C ALA A 35 -4.03 35.61 22.06
N LEU A 36 -4.82 35.21 23.06
CA LEU A 36 -5.42 36.12 24.04
C LEU A 36 -4.39 36.80 24.94
N ALA A 37 -3.36 36.08 25.39
CA ALA A 37 -2.26 36.66 26.17
C ALA A 37 -1.48 37.71 25.38
N ILE A 38 -1.21 37.46 24.10
CA ILE A 38 -0.50 38.39 23.21
C ILE A 38 -1.36 39.63 22.94
N SER A 39 -2.66 39.45 22.66
CA SER A 39 -3.59 40.58 22.47
C SER A 39 -3.64 41.48 23.72
N ARG A 40 -3.65 40.88 24.91
CA ARG A 40 -3.64 41.64 26.18
C ARG A 40 -2.31 42.37 26.41
N LEU A 41 -1.19 41.74 26.05
CA LEU A 41 0.12 42.41 26.12
C LEU A 41 0.15 43.65 25.22
N GLU A 42 -0.36 43.54 23.99
CA GLU A 42 -0.49 44.66 23.06
C GLU A 42 -1.39 45.77 23.60
N GLU A 43 -2.56 45.43 24.14
CA GLU A 43 -3.50 46.40 24.70
C GLU A 43 -2.93 47.14 25.92
N SER A 44 -2.14 46.43 26.74
CA SER A 44 -1.51 46.96 27.96
C SER A 44 -0.24 47.78 27.72
N ALA A 45 0.42 47.63 26.57
CA ALA A 45 1.66 48.32 26.27
C ALA A 45 1.45 49.84 26.20
N ARG A 46 2.18 50.57 27.04
CA ARG A 46 2.19 52.05 27.14
C ARG A 46 3.59 52.63 27.18
N THR A 47 4.61 51.83 27.49
CA THR A 47 6.02 52.23 27.56
C THR A 47 6.85 51.60 26.44
N GLU A 48 7.98 52.22 26.08
CA GLU A 48 8.89 51.70 25.04
C GLU A 48 9.42 50.29 25.35
N GLU A 49 9.66 49.99 26.63
CA GLU A 49 10.10 48.67 27.09
C GLU A 49 9.02 47.59 26.90
N GLU A 50 7.75 47.93 27.13
CA GLU A 50 6.62 47.02 26.90
C GLU A 50 6.43 46.75 25.41
N PHE A 51 6.61 47.75 24.55
CA PHE A 51 6.59 47.56 23.09
C PHE A 51 7.73 46.66 22.61
N ALA A 52 8.94 46.82 23.14
CA ALA A 52 10.06 45.93 22.83
C ALA A 52 9.76 44.47 23.22
N ASN A 53 9.09 44.25 24.36
CA ASN A 53 8.66 42.92 24.79
C ASN A 53 7.62 42.33 23.82
N VAL A 54 6.62 43.11 23.39
CA VAL A 54 5.62 42.69 22.39
C VAL A 54 6.28 42.29 21.07
N ILE A 55 7.20 43.11 20.56
CA ILE A 55 7.95 42.81 19.32
C ILE A 55 8.70 41.49 19.45
N SER A 56 9.38 41.25 20.57
CA SER A 56 10.11 39.99 20.80
C SER A 56 9.23 38.74 20.79
N TRP A 57 7.93 38.87 21.11
CA TRP A 57 6.96 37.80 21.02
C TRP A 57 6.50 37.55 19.59
N TRP A 58 6.32 38.62 18.81
CA TRP A 58 5.98 38.54 17.40
C TRP A 58 7.11 37.90 16.58
N ASP A 59 8.37 38.32 16.81
CA ASP A 59 9.53 37.73 16.14
C ASP A 59 9.60 36.21 16.37
N LYS A 60 9.36 35.76 17.63
CA LYS A 60 9.32 34.33 17.96
C LYS A 60 8.17 33.58 17.27
N LEU A 61 7.04 34.23 17.04
CA LEU A 61 5.91 33.62 16.32
C LEU A 61 6.22 33.52 14.82
N ASP A 62 6.87 34.52 14.27
CA ASP A 62 7.24 34.57 12.86
C ASP A 62 8.35 33.55 12.54
N ASP A 63 9.39 33.45 13.39
CA ASP A 63 10.41 32.39 13.31
C ASP A 63 9.79 30.99 13.29
N ASN A 64 8.74 30.78 14.10
CA ASN A 64 8.02 29.51 14.15
C ASN A 64 7.12 29.27 12.93
N ARG A 65 6.65 30.34 12.27
CA ARG A 65 5.94 30.25 11.00
C ARG A 65 6.91 29.89 9.88
N GLU A 66 8.01 30.62 9.72
CA GLU A 66 9.03 30.34 8.70
C GLU A 66 9.62 28.93 8.84
N ARG A 67 9.88 28.50 10.08
CA ARG A 67 10.35 27.13 10.33
C ARG A 67 9.34 26.09 9.87
N ARG A 68 8.03 26.29 10.08
CA ARG A 68 6.99 25.37 9.60
C ARG A 68 6.93 25.34 8.07
N GLU A 69 7.01 26.50 7.44
CA GLU A 69 7.04 26.63 5.97
C GLU A 69 8.26 25.89 5.40
N ARG A 70 9.46 26.08 5.97
CA ARG A 70 10.67 25.32 5.59
C ARG A 70 10.54 23.81 5.77
N TYR A 71 9.91 23.33 6.85
CA TYR A 71 9.66 21.88 7.00
C TYR A 71 8.75 21.31 5.90
N HIS A 72 7.85 22.12 5.35
CA HIS A 72 7.03 21.73 4.20
C HIS A 72 7.81 21.81 2.87
N GLU A 73 8.88 22.59 2.82
CA GLU A 73 9.77 22.71 1.66
C GLU A 73 10.87 21.65 1.62
N ILE A 74 11.42 21.25 2.78
CA ILE A 74 12.53 20.26 2.89
C ILE A 74 12.18 18.88 2.31
N GLY A 75 10.88 18.57 2.13
CA GLY A 75 10.42 17.32 1.50
C GLY A 75 10.00 17.45 0.03
N ARG A 76 10.13 18.64 -0.58
CA ARG A 76 9.79 18.89 -1.98
C ARG A 76 11.07 18.80 -2.81
N SER A 77 11.11 17.92 -3.80
CA SER A 77 12.23 17.86 -4.73
C SER A 77 12.31 19.16 -5.55
N GLU A 78 13.52 19.67 -5.80
CA GLU A 78 13.77 20.72 -6.79
C GLU A 78 13.40 20.25 -8.22
N VAL A 79 13.42 18.94 -8.42
CA VAL A 79 13.03 18.27 -9.65
C VAL A 79 11.50 18.32 -9.78
N PRO A 80 10.96 18.85 -10.89
CA PRO A 80 9.53 18.81 -11.17
C PRO A 80 8.99 17.39 -11.06
N LEU A 81 7.80 17.23 -10.47
CA LEU A 81 7.15 15.93 -10.23
C LEU A 81 7.13 15.04 -11.49
N GLU A 82 7.08 15.67 -12.66
CA GLU A 82 7.00 15.04 -13.98
C GLU A 82 8.31 14.37 -14.44
N TRP A 83 9.47 14.78 -13.93
CA TRP A 83 10.77 14.32 -14.42
C TRP A 83 11.18 12.94 -13.87
N HIS A 84 10.52 12.49 -12.80
CA HIS A 84 10.63 11.10 -12.30
C HIS A 84 9.44 10.22 -12.71
N ALA A 85 8.55 10.72 -13.57
CA ALA A 85 7.44 9.92 -14.11
C ALA A 85 7.89 8.98 -15.25
N SER A 86 9.15 9.06 -15.70
CA SER A 86 9.63 8.36 -16.89
C SER A 86 10.04 6.91 -16.68
N ASP A 87 10.23 6.47 -15.43
CA ASP A 87 10.50 5.08 -15.16
C ASP A 87 9.22 4.47 -14.57
N TYR A 88 8.56 3.62 -15.35
CA TYR A 88 7.40 2.82 -14.92
C TYR A 88 7.83 1.81 -13.85
N ILE A 89 8.24 2.31 -12.68
CA ILE A 89 8.67 1.49 -11.56
C ILE A 89 7.40 1.00 -10.88
N LEU A 90 7.11 -0.29 -11.07
CA LEU A 90 6.07 -0.95 -10.31
C LEU A 90 6.45 -0.92 -8.82
N PRO A 91 5.57 -0.43 -7.93
CA PRO A 91 5.83 -0.52 -6.51
C PRO A 91 5.94 -2.00 -6.11
N GLY A 92 6.70 -2.32 -5.06
CA GLY A 92 6.93 -3.70 -4.62
C GLY A 92 5.67 -4.49 -4.24
N ASN A 93 4.51 -3.82 -4.17
CA ASN A 93 3.17 -4.38 -3.93
C ASN A 93 2.21 -4.20 -5.12
N ALA A 94 2.72 -4.04 -6.34
CA ALA A 94 1.88 -3.84 -7.52
C ALA A 94 0.85 -4.98 -7.68
N ASN A 95 -0.40 -4.59 -7.88
CA ASN A 95 -1.48 -5.51 -8.24
C ASN A 95 -1.46 -5.74 -9.76
N TYR A 96 -1.97 -6.89 -10.21
CA TYR A 96 -2.14 -7.23 -11.63
C TYR A 96 -2.84 -6.10 -12.41
N ASP A 97 -3.88 -5.49 -11.82
CA ASP A 97 -4.60 -4.39 -12.46
C ASP A 97 -3.67 -3.19 -12.74
N MET A 98 -2.70 -2.91 -11.86
CA MET A 98 -1.75 -1.80 -12.07
C MET A 98 -0.82 -2.09 -13.25
N VAL A 99 -0.39 -3.34 -13.41
CA VAL A 99 0.43 -3.77 -14.54
C VAL A 99 -0.35 -3.63 -15.84
N LEU A 100 -1.60 -4.09 -15.86
CA LEU A 100 -2.48 -4.00 -17.01
C LEU A 100 -2.75 -2.54 -17.42
N TRP A 101 -3.02 -1.67 -16.46
CA TRP A 101 -3.20 -0.23 -16.69
C TRP A 101 -1.95 0.42 -17.28
N GLN A 102 -0.75 0.01 -16.84
CA GLN A 102 0.49 0.52 -17.41
C GLN A 102 0.69 0.06 -18.86
N GLN A 103 0.38 -1.20 -19.18
CA GLN A 103 0.45 -1.72 -20.55
C GLN A 103 -0.49 -0.94 -21.49
N ILE A 104 -1.71 -0.68 -21.03
CA ILE A 104 -2.68 0.18 -21.75
C ILE A 104 -2.10 1.58 -22.01
N LEU A 105 -1.48 2.20 -21.00
CA LEU A 105 -0.86 3.53 -21.15
C LEU A 105 0.35 3.52 -22.08
N ALA A 106 1.12 2.43 -22.10
CA ALA A 106 2.23 2.24 -23.02
C ALA A 106 1.78 1.92 -24.47
N GLY A 107 0.48 1.68 -24.69
CA GLY A 107 -0.07 1.30 -25.98
C GLY A 107 0.06 -0.18 -26.33
N ASP A 108 0.40 -1.03 -25.35
CA ASP A 108 0.39 -2.49 -25.50
C ASP A 108 -0.94 -3.04 -24.98
N PHE A 109 -1.83 -3.40 -25.90
CA PHE A 109 -3.19 -3.83 -25.59
C PHE A 109 -3.38 -5.34 -25.69
N ILE A 110 -2.36 -6.10 -26.09
CA ILE A 110 -2.50 -7.53 -26.37
C ILE A 110 -2.99 -8.26 -25.12
N ASP A 111 -2.35 -8.02 -23.98
CA ASP A 111 -2.72 -8.66 -22.72
C ASP A 111 -4.11 -8.24 -22.23
N TYR A 112 -4.53 -7.00 -22.53
CA TYR A 112 -5.87 -6.52 -22.21
C TYR A 112 -6.96 -7.21 -23.03
N ILE A 113 -6.70 -7.49 -24.31
CA ILE A 113 -7.66 -8.19 -25.20
C ILE A 113 -7.93 -9.61 -24.69
N PHE A 114 -6.92 -10.28 -24.12
CA PHE A 114 -7.03 -11.64 -23.60
C PHE A 114 -7.28 -11.70 -22.08
N ASP A 115 -7.59 -10.57 -21.44
CA ASP A 115 -7.84 -10.48 -20.01
C ASP A 115 -9.25 -10.96 -19.63
N GLU A 116 -9.53 -12.22 -19.94
CA GLU A 116 -10.80 -12.89 -19.64
C GLU A 116 -10.57 -14.31 -19.10
N PRO A 117 -11.53 -14.85 -18.33
CA PRO A 117 -11.44 -16.20 -17.78
C PRO A 117 -11.13 -17.31 -18.80
N ASP A 118 -11.72 -17.23 -19.99
CA ASP A 118 -11.59 -18.30 -20.99
C ASP A 118 -10.20 -18.35 -21.62
N TYR A 119 -9.55 -17.20 -21.69
CA TYR A 119 -8.22 -16.99 -22.23
C TYR A 119 -7.11 -17.05 -21.18
N ILE A 120 -7.38 -17.54 -19.96
CA ILE A 120 -6.38 -17.69 -18.89
C ILE A 120 -5.12 -18.49 -19.32
N HIS A 121 -5.23 -19.32 -20.34
CA HIS A 121 -4.12 -20.09 -20.91
C HIS A 121 -3.12 -19.25 -21.71
N GLU A 122 -3.54 -18.10 -22.24
CA GLU A 122 -2.69 -17.13 -22.94
C GLU A 122 -1.83 -16.33 -21.96
N LEU A 123 -2.27 -16.20 -20.70
CA LEU A 123 -1.53 -15.52 -19.62
C LEU A 123 -0.32 -16.32 -19.10
N VAL A 124 -0.05 -17.52 -19.63
CA VAL A 124 0.99 -18.42 -19.15
C VAL A 124 1.99 -18.73 -20.25
N ARG A 125 3.28 -18.51 -19.97
CA ARG A 125 4.38 -18.77 -20.92
C ARG A 125 4.66 -20.26 -21.18
N SER A 126 4.41 -21.13 -20.20
CA SER A 126 4.69 -22.57 -20.34
C SER A 126 3.66 -23.24 -21.26
N GLN A 127 4.16 -23.89 -22.32
CA GLN A 127 3.34 -24.60 -23.30
C GLN A 127 2.50 -25.71 -22.67
N ASP A 128 3.06 -26.47 -21.73
CA ASP A 128 2.36 -27.55 -21.03
C ASP A 128 1.22 -27.00 -20.18
N LEU A 129 1.46 -25.91 -19.43
CA LEU A 129 0.42 -25.26 -18.63
C LEU A 129 -0.66 -24.63 -19.51
N CYS A 130 -0.30 -24.03 -20.63
CA CYS A 130 -1.24 -23.48 -21.61
C CYS A 130 -2.22 -24.57 -22.08
N LEU A 131 -1.72 -25.74 -22.52
CA LEU A 131 -2.55 -26.87 -22.93
C LEU A 131 -3.42 -27.41 -21.80
N ILE A 132 -2.89 -27.47 -20.57
CA ILE A 132 -3.64 -27.93 -19.40
C ILE A 132 -4.79 -27.00 -19.10
N LEU A 133 -4.52 -25.69 -18.99
CA LEU A 133 -5.50 -24.65 -18.68
C LEU A 133 -6.56 -24.56 -19.77
N LYS A 134 -6.17 -24.62 -21.06
CA LYS A 134 -7.10 -24.60 -22.20
C LYS A 134 -8.17 -25.69 -22.10
N ASN A 135 -7.78 -26.89 -21.65
CA ASN A 135 -8.63 -28.07 -21.50
C ASN A 135 -9.37 -28.16 -20.15
N MET A 136 -9.29 -27.15 -19.27
CA MET A 136 -10.04 -27.13 -18.01
C MET A 136 -11.51 -26.74 -18.21
N LYS A 137 -12.35 -27.10 -17.24
CA LYS A 137 -13.77 -26.69 -17.25
C LYS A 137 -13.88 -25.19 -17.02
N GLU A 138 -14.85 -24.56 -17.67
CA GLU A 138 -15.09 -23.11 -17.63
C GLU A 138 -15.21 -22.55 -16.20
N HIS A 139 -16.01 -23.17 -15.34
CA HIS A 139 -16.13 -22.73 -13.94
C HIS A 139 -14.82 -22.81 -13.14
N GLN A 140 -13.88 -23.67 -13.53
CA GLN A 140 -12.56 -23.76 -12.89
C GLN A 140 -11.64 -22.66 -13.42
N LYS A 141 -11.73 -22.34 -14.72
CA LYS A 141 -11.01 -21.22 -15.34
C LYS A 141 -11.43 -19.89 -14.72
N GLN A 142 -12.74 -19.64 -14.60
CA GLN A 142 -13.30 -18.48 -13.91
C GLN A 142 -12.78 -18.36 -12.48
N LEU A 143 -12.84 -19.45 -11.70
CA LEU A 143 -12.32 -19.45 -10.34
C LEU A 143 -10.83 -19.10 -10.27
N LEU A 144 -10.00 -19.72 -11.12
CA LEU A 144 -8.57 -19.48 -11.14
C LEU A 144 -8.25 -18.05 -11.57
N TYR A 145 -8.95 -17.54 -12.58
CA TYR A 145 -8.78 -16.18 -13.06
C TYR A 145 -9.02 -15.15 -11.95
N TYR A 146 -10.19 -15.17 -11.30
CA TYR A 146 -10.49 -14.18 -10.27
C TYR A 146 -9.61 -14.34 -9.01
N VAL A 147 -9.39 -15.57 -8.55
CA VAL A 147 -8.67 -15.79 -7.28
C VAL A 147 -7.15 -15.70 -7.44
N VAL A 148 -6.60 -16.12 -8.58
CA VAL A 148 -5.13 -16.18 -8.80
C VAL A 148 -4.63 -14.98 -9.58
N VAL A 149 -5.32 -14.56 -10.65
CA VAL A 149 -4.88 -13.44 -11.50
C VAL A 149 -5.33 -12.11 -10.89
N ARG A 150 -6.64 -11.96 -10.63
CA ARG A 150 -7.20 -10.73 -10.05
C ARG A 150 -7.04 -10.62 -8.52
N SER A 151 -6.45 -11.62 -7.87
CA SER A 151 -6.22 -11.64 -6.43
C SER A 151 -7.48 -11.46 -5.55
N TYR A 152 -8.65 -11.90 -6.01
CA TYR A 152 -9.88 -11.85 -5.23
C TYR A 152 -9.79 -12.79 -4.02
N SER A 153 -10.38 -12.38 -2.90
CA SER A 153 -10.57 -13.30 -1.79
C SER A 153 -11.59 -14.38 -2.17
N THR A 154 -11.46 -15.57 -1.56
CA THR A 154 -12.42 -16.66 -1.80
C THR A 154 -13.83 -16.29 -1.35
N LEU A 155 -13.96 -15.38 -0.38
CA LEU A 155 -15.24 -14.80 0.05
C LEU A 155 -15.85 -13.89 -1.03
N GLN A 156 -15.06 -12.96 -1.57
CA GLN A 156 -15.51 -12.07 -2.65
C GLN A 156 -15.97 -12.84 -3.88
N TYR A 157 -15.21 -13.86 -4.30
CA TYR A 157 -15.61 -14.71 -5.42
C TYR A 157 -16.87 -15.53 -5.12
N ALA A 158 -17.01 -16.01 -3.88
CA ALA A 158 -18.18 -16.75 -3.43
C ALA A 158 -19.45 -15.89 -3.48
N GLU A 159 -19.39 -14.66 -2.97
CA GLU A 159 -20.47 -13.68 -3.01
C GLU A 159 -20.89 -13.34 -4.45
N LEU A 160 -19.92 -13.07 -5.33
CA LEU A 160 -20.17 -12.72 -6.73
C LEU A 160 -20.89 -13.85 -7.51
N ASN A 161 -20.63 -15.10 -7.14
CA ASN A 161 -21.18 -16.28 -7.82
C ASN A 161 -22.33 -16.97 -7.04
N GLY A 162 -22.79 -16.39 -5.93
CA GLY A 162 -23.83 -17.00 -5.08
C GLY A 162 -23.45 -18.38 -4.50
N LYS A 163 -22.16 -18.61 -4.24
CA LYS A 163 -21.62 -19.87 -3.69
C LYS A 163 -21.18 -19.69 -2.24
N THR A 164 -20.96 -20.80 -1.53
CA THR A 164 -20.33 -20.74 -0.21
C THR A 164 -18.81 -20.72 -0.35
N ASP A 165 -18.13 -19.98 0.53
CA ASP A 165 -16.68 -19.90 0.54
C ASP A 165 -16.01 -21.27 0.75
N ARG A 166 -16.62 -22.17 1.55
CA ARG A 166 -16.16 -23.57 1.69
C ARG A 166 -16.16 -24.30 0.34
N ASN A 167 -17.21 -24.14 -0.47
CA ASN A 167 -17.29 -24.76 -1.79
C ASN A 167 -16.21 -24.19 -2.72
N VAL A 168 -16.04 -22.86 -2.73
CA VAL A 168 -15.00 -22.19 -3.52
C VAL A 168 -13.61 -22.71 -3.21
N ARG A 169 -13.27 -22.86 -1.92
CA ARG A 169 -11.99 -23.46 -1.50
C ARG A 169 -11.84 -24.90 -1.97
N GLY A 170 -12.89 -25.72 -1.86
CA GLY A 170 -12.87 -27.11 -2.32
C GLY A 170 -12.67 -27.25 -3.83
N VAL A 171 -13.36 -26.42 -4.62
CA VAL A 171 -13.19 -26.38 -6.08
C VAL A 171 -11.79 -25.90 -6.45
N ARG A 172 -11.27 -24.88 -5.75
CA ARG A 172 -9.90 -24.36 -5.96
C ARG A 172 -8.86 -25.45 -5.71
N GLU A 173 -8.95 -26.15 -4.58
CA GLU A 173 -8.01 -27.21 -4.25
C GLU A 173 -8.07 -28.36 -5.28
N THR A 174 -9.28 -28.72 -5.72
CA THR A 174 -9.49 -29.74 -6.75
C THR A 174 -8.88 -29.32 -8.09
N ALA A 175 -9.11 -28.07 -8.51
CA ALA A 175 -8.55 -27.51 -9.73
C ALA A 175 -7.00 -27.51 -9.69
N ILE A 176 -6.41 -27.06 -8.59
CA ILE A 176 -4.95 -27.07 -8.41
C ILE A 176 -4.39 -28.50 -8.41
N LYS A 177 -5.05 -29.46 -7.75
CA LYS A 177 -4.65 -30.88 -7.79
C LYS A 177 -4.69 -31.45 -9.21
N GLN A 178 -5.73 -31.11 -9.98
CA GLN A 178 -5.85 -31.52 -11.38
C GLN A 178 -4.73 -30.95 -12.25
N ILE A 179 -4.41 -29.65 -12.09
CA ILE A 179 -3.29 -29.02 -12.79
C ILE A 179 -1.99 -29.72 -12.44
N ARG A 180 -1.68 -29.90 -11.14
CA ARG A 180 -0.45 -30.55 -10.68
C ARG A 180 -0.30 -31.96 -11.25
N LYS A 181 -1.38 -32.76 -11.25
CA LYS A 181 -1.36 -34.12 -11.79
C LYS A 181 -1.05 -34.11 -13.29
N LYS A 182 -1.77 -33.29 -14.08
CA LYS A 182 -1.55 -33.20 -15.53
C LYS A 182 -0.18 -32.62 -15.89
N TYR A 183 0.29 -31.66 -15.10
CA TYR A 183 1.59 -31.03 -15.32
C TYR A 183 2.72 -32.01 -15.03
N LYS A 184 2.62 -32.78 -13.94
CA LYS A 184 3.58 -33.87 -13.65
C LYS A 184 3.67 -34.86 -14.80
N THR A 185 2.53 -35.32 -15.33
CA THR A 185 2.53 -36.25 -16.47
C THR A 185 3.12 -35.62 -17.73
N ALA A 186 2.87 -34.34 -18.01
CA ALA A 186 3.46 -33.64 -19.15
C ALA A 186 4.99 -33.54 -19.03
N LEU A 187 5.49 -33.22 -17.83
CA LEU A 187 6.92 -33.15 -17.55
C LEU A 187 7.61 -34.51 -17.61
N GLU A 188 6.99 -35.58 -17.11
CA GLU A 188 7.50 -36.96 -17.25
C GLU A 188 7.62 -37.35 -18.73
N THR A 189 6.63 -36.96 -19.54
CA THR A 189 6.63 -37.22 -20.99
C THR A 189 7.77 -36.43 -21.67
N ARG A 190 7.97 -35.16 -21.31
CA ARG A 190 9.10 -34.35 -21.79
C ARG A 190 10.45 -34.90 -21.33
N LEU A 191 10.54 -35.43 -20.11
CA LEU A 191 11.77 -36.02 -19.60
C LEU A 191 12.20 -37.23 -20.44
N LEU A 192 11.25 -38.04 -20.90
CA LEU A 192 11.51 -39.22 -21.74
C LEU A 192 11.98 -38.86 -23.15
N HIS A 193 11.39 -37.82 -23.76
CA HIS A 193 11.66 -37.49 -25.16
C HIS A 193 12.70 -36.37 -25.35
N LEU A 194 12.77 -35.41 -24.42
CA LEU A 194 13.49 -34.14 -24.54
C LEU A 194 14.03 -33.66 -23.16
N PRO A 195 14.91 -34.43 -22.49
CA PRO A 195 15.33 -34.16 -21.11
C PRO A 195 16.08 -32.82 -20.92
N TRP A 196 16.71 -32.27 -21.98
CA TRP A 196 17.41 -30.98 -21.94
C TRP A 196 16.46 -29.77 -21.93
N THR A 197 15.17 -29.96 -22.19
CA THR A 197 14.20 -28.85 -22.20
C THR A 197 13.70 -28.47 -20.82
N LEU A 198 13.96 -29.28 -19.78
CA LEU A 198 13.46 -29.03 -18.44
C LEU A 198 14.26 -27.94 -17.74
N THR A 199 13.55 -26.95 -17.22
CA THR A 199 14.06 -25.91 -16.33
C THR A 199 14.43 -26.49 -14.96
N LEU A 200 15.26 -25.76 -14.19
CA LEU A 200 15.68 -26.18 -12.85
C LEU A 200 14.47 -26.38 -11.92
N ASP A 201 13.47 -25.51 -12.00
CA ASP A 201 12.25 -25.58 -11.20
C ASP A 201 11.37 -26.78 -11.59
N GLU A 202 11.27 -27.11 -12.89
CA GLU A 202 10.56 -28.29 -13.36
C GLU A 202 11.22 -29.59 -12.87
N LYS A 203 12.56 -29.65 -12.87
CA LYS A 203 13.31 -30.78 -12.31
C LYS A 203 13.05 -30.92 -10.81
N TYR A 204 13.15 -29.81 -10.07
CA TYR A 204 12.85 -29.79 -8.64
C TYR A 204 11.42 -30.26 -8.36
N PHE A 205 10.44 -29.82 -9.15
CA PHE A 205 9.04 -30.23 -8.99
C PHE A 205 8.83 -31.73 -9.22
N LEU A 206 9.55 -32.34 -10.16
CA LEU A 206 9.49 -33.79 -10.39
C LEU A 206 10.08 -34.60 -9.22
N GLU A 207 11.20 -34.13 -8.66
CA GLU A 207 11.91 -34.80 -7.56
C GLU A 207 11.22 -34.62 -6.21
N ASN A 208 10.88 -33.37 -5.86
CA ASN A 208 10.44 -32.99 -4.51
C ASN A 208 8.94 -32.62 -4.44
N GLY A 209 8.27 -32.50 -5.60
CA GLY A 209 6.88 -32.05 -5.65
C GLY A 209 6.74 -30.54 -5.44
N VAL A 210 5.64 -30.13 -4.82
CA VAL A 210 5.35 -28.71 -4.60
C VAL A 210 6.08 -28.24 -3.34
N ARG A 211 6.93 -27.21 -3.48
CA ARG A 211 7.57 -26.54 -2.33
C ARG A 211 6.55 -26.21 -1.25
N THR A 212 6.75 -26.78 -0.07
CA THR A 212 5.89 -26.49 1.08
C THR A 212 6.40 -25.24 1.80
N LYS A 213 5.51 -24.52 2.50
CA LYS A 213 5.90 -23.28 3.21
C LYS A 213 6.97 -23.53 4.28
N ASP A 214 7.06 -24.75 4.79
CA ASP A 214 7.97 -25.13 5.87
C ASP A 214 9.44 -25.18 5.40
N GLU A 215 9.68 -25.53 4.12
CA GLU A 215 11.03 -25.55 3.52
C GLU A 215 11.61 -24.15 3.29
N LYS A 216 10.76 -23.11 3.18
CA LYS A 216 11.22 -21.71 3.04
C LYS A 216 11.86 -21.14 4.31
N ASN A 217 11.61 -21.75 5.47
CA ASN A 217 12.18 -21.31 6.75
C ASN A 217 13.46 -22.06 7.14
N SER A 218 13.75 -23.21 6.52
CA SER A 218 14.96 -23.99 6.80
C SER A 218 16.20 -23.52 6.03
N GLU A 219 16.05 -22.79 4.92
CA GLU A 219 17.19 -22.23 4.16
C GLU A 219 17.66 -20.85 4.68
N LYS A 220 17.12 -20.38 5.82
CA LYS A 220 17.49 -19.10 6.45
C LYS A 220 18.29 -19.26 7.76
N GLN A 221 18.90 -20.41 8.01
CA GLN A 221 19.81 -20.62 9.15
C GLN A 221 21.26 -20.76 8.68
#